data_AF-A0A537SB54-F1
#
_entry.id   AF-A0A537SB54-F1
#
_cell.length_a   1.000
_cell.length_b   1.000
_cell.length_c   1.000
_cell.angle_alpha   90.00
_cell.angle_beta   90.00
_cell.angle_gamma   90.00
#
_symmetry.space_group_name_H-M   'P 1'
#
loop_
_entity.id
_entity.type
_entity.pdbx_description
1 polymer ?
#
loop_
_entity_poly.entity_id
_entity_poly.type
_entity_poly.pdbx_seq_one_letter_code
_entity_poly.pdbx_strand_id
1 'polypeptide(L)'
;MRASHKKRIARLVAALDAAEAAARDRRWELRVLNCICKDIRAAMEWRGIDPASSRVLLDEEAKLVGFVDTPELLAADLDFEDDADEEDSAGDEYSPDDDDAWPLLDREADRLGQPFLDGSRPDFKRGSLDELWGWAVTQYSLVPAIPYDFAAGRVGPHDGAASSS
;
A
#
# COMPACT_ATOMS: atom_id res chain seq x y z
N MET A 1 19.95 -6.77 41.34
CA MET A 1 20.45 -6.82 39.93
C MET A 1 21.53 -5.75 39.73
N ARG A 2 22.72 -6.09 39.21
CA ARG A 2 23.85 -5.15 39.05
C ARG A 2 23.59 -4.16 37.89
N ALA A 3 24.05 -2.90 38.01
CA ALA A 3 23.84 -1.84 37.01
C ALA A 3 24.34 -2.21 35.59
N SER A 4 25.43 -2.98 35.51
CA SER A 4 25.96 -3.50 34.24
C SER A 4 24.97 -4.43 33.51
N HIS A 5 24.22 -5.26 34.24
CA HIS A 5 23.21 -6.14 33.64
C HIS A 5 22.02 -5.34 33.10
N LYS A 6 21.59 -4.30 33.82
CA LYS A 6 20.52 -3.40 33.36
C LYS A 6 20.88 -2.72 32.04
N LYS A 7 22.10 -2.19 31.91
CA LYS A 7 22.57 -1.54 30.68
C LYS A 7 22.66 -2.51 29.49
N ARG A 8 23.05 -3.77 29.75
CA ARG A 8 23.10 -4.80 28.70
C ARG A 8 21.71 -5.18 28.21
N ILE A 9 20.75 -5.33 29.12
CA ILE A 9 19.35 -5.64 28.77
C ILE A 9 18.75 -4.51 27.95
N ALA A 10 18.89 -3.26 28.39
CA ALA A 10 18.36 -2.10 27.65
C ALA A 10 18.89 -2.02 26.20
N ARG A 11 20.17 -2.36 25.97
CA ARG A 11 20.72 -2.42 24.61
C ARG A 11 20.15 -3.54 23.75
N LEU A 12 19.84 -4.70 24.35
CA LEU A 12 19.25 -5.81 23.61
C LEU A 12 17.79 -5.53 23.26
N VAL A 13 17.05 -4.89 24.17
CA VAL A 13 15.68 -4.42 23.94
C VAL A 13 15.66 -3.43 22.79
N ALA A 14 16.44 -2.35 22.86
CA ALA A 14 16.47 -1.35 21.77
C ALA A 14 16.89 -1.94 20.40
N ALA A 15 17.76 -2.95 20.38
CA ALA A 15 18.13 -3.62 19.14
C ALA A 15 17.03 -4.55 18.60
N LEU A 16 16.23 -5.14 19.49
CA LEU A 16 15.06 -5.92 19.13
C LEU A 16 13.98 -5.01 18.56
N ASP A 17 13.65 -3.93 19.26
CA ASP A 17 12.61 -2.96 18.84
C ASP A 17 12.93 -2.40 17.44
N ALA A 18 14.19 -2.03 17.19
CA ALA A 18 14.62 -1.55 15.87
C ALA A 18 14.51 -2.62 14.77
N ALA A 19 14.78 -3.88 15.10
CA ALA A 19 14.66 -4.98 14.16
C ALA A 19 13.19 -5.33 13.87
N GLU A 20 12.32 -5.22 14.87
CA GLU A 20 10.88 -5.43 14.74
C GLU A 20 10.24 -4.33 13.90
N ALA A 21 10.59 -3.06 14.14
CA ALA A 21 10.17 -1.92 13.31
C ALA A 21 10.58 -2.11 11.84
N ALA A 22 11.86 -2.42 11.58
CA ALA A 22 12.33 -2.65 10.21
C ALA A 22 11.64 -3.86 9.54
N ALA A 23 11.29 -4.90 10.32
CA ALA A 23 10.56 -6.05 9.81
C ALA A 23 9.10 -5.69 9.48
N ARG A 24 8.46 -4.84 10.28
CA ARG A 24 7.11 -4.29 10.03
C ARG A 24 7.10 -3.44 8.78
N ASP A 25 8.00 -2.47 8.66
CA ASP A 25 8.11 -1.60 7.48
C ASP A 25 8.30 -2.45 6.22
N ARG A 26 9.14 -3.48 6.29
CA ARG A 26 9.35 -4.40 5.19
C ARG A 26 8.09 -5.21 4.84
N ARG A 27 7.31 -5.66 5.82
CA ARG A 27 6.03 -6.34 5.58
C ARG A 27 5.04 -5.38 4.92
N TRP A 28 4.95 -4.15 5.38
CA TRP A 28 4.10 -3.11 4.80
C TRP A 28 4.42 -2.86 3.32
N GLU A 29 5.69 -2.63 2.99
CA GLU A 29 6.15 -2.48 1.60
C GLU A 29 5.74 -3.67 0.71
N LEU A 30 5.86 -4.89 1.23
CA LEU A 30 5.50 -6.11 0.50
C LEU A 30 3.98 -6.25 0.33
N ARG A 31 3.16 -5.80 1.30
CA ARG A 31 1.70 -5.72 1.16
C ARG A 31 1.31 -4.73 0.06
N VAL A 32 1.89 -3.54 0.07
CA VAL A 32 1.64 -2.52 -0.96
C VAL A 32 2.04 -3.06 -2.35
N LEU A 33 3.22 -3.66 -2.47
CA LEU A 33 3.67 -4.27 -3.73
C LEU A 33 2.72 -5.38 -4.22
N ASN A 34 2.22 -6.22 -3.31
CA ASN A 34 1.25 -7.26 -3.62
C ASN A 34 -0.08 -6.68 -4.12
N CYS A 35 -0.57 -5.60 -3.52
CA CYS A 35 -1.77 -4.89 -3.99
C CYS A 35 -1.55 -4.33 -5.40
N ILE A 36 -0.43 -3.64 -5.64
CA ILE A 36 -0.08 -3.08 -6.95
C ILE A 36 -0.01 -4.18 -8.02
N CYS A 37 0.69 -5.28 -7.75
CA CYS A 37 0.82 -6.39 -8.71
C CYS A 37 -0.54 -7.01 -9.06
N LYS A 38 -1.44 -7.15 -8.06
CA LYS A 38 -2.80 -7.64 -8.28
C LYS A 38 -3.64 -6.71 -9.14
N ASP A 39 -3.58 -5.39 -8.90
CA ASP A 39 -4.27 -4.40 -9.72
C ASP A 39 -3.83 -4.45 -11.18
N ILE A 40 -2.51 -4.49 -11.42
CA ILE A 40 -1.94 -4.58 -12.77
C ILE A 40 -2.38 -5.87 -13.46
N ARG A 41 -2.24 -7.01 -12.78
CA ARG A 41 -2.62 -8.30 -13.36
C ARG A 41 -4.10 -8.34 -13.72
N ALA A 42 -4.98 -7.92 -12.80
CA ALA A 42 -6.41 -7.89 -13.04
C ALA A 42 -6.78 -7.00 -14.23
N ALA A 43 -6.15 -5.82 -14.33
CA ALA A 43 -6.36 -4.91 -15.47
C ALA A 43 -5.88 -5.50 -16.80
N MET A 44 -4.71 -6.17 -16.82
CA MET A 44 -4.20 -6.86 -18.01
C MET A 44 -5.14 -7.98 -18.44
N GLU A 45 -5.52 -8.87 -17.53
CA GLU A 45 -6.43 -9.99 -17.80
C GLU A 45 -7.79 -9.49 -18.32
N TRP A 46 -8.35 -8.45 -17.68
CA TRP A 46 -9.62 -7.87 -18.08
C TRP A 46 -9.58 -7.27 -19.50
N ARG A 47 -8.44 -6.72 -19.92
CA ARG A 47 -8.21 -6.20 -21.27
C ARG A 47 -7.75 -7.26 -22.28
N GLY A 48 -7.70 -8.53 -21.87
CA GLY A 48 -7.26 -9.65 -22.72
C GLY A 48 -5.77 -9.60 -23.06
N ILE A 49 -4.96 -8.99 -22.19
CA ILE A 49 -3.51 -8.89 -22.31
C ILE A 49 -2.91 -9.96 -21.39
N ASP A 50 -2.02 -10.79 -21.93
CA ASP A 50 -1.34 -11.82 -21.16
C ASP A 50 -0.38 -11.18 -20.13
N PRO A 51 -0.56 -11.40 -18.81
CA PRO A 51 0.36 -10.89 -17.79
C PRO A 51 1.81 -11.34 -18.00
N ALA A 52 2.04 -12.51 -18.60
CA ALA A 52 3.38 -13.01 -18.90
C ALA A 52 4.14 -12.15 -19.94
N SER A 53 3.44 -11.24 -20.63
CA SER A 53 4.06 -10.27 -21.53
C SER A 53 4.79 -9.12 -20.81
N SER A 54 4.52 -8.92 -19.51
CA SER A 54 5.18 -7.90 -18.70
C SER A 54 6.30 -8.47 -17.84
N ARG A 55 7.53 -8.18 -18.23
CA ARG A 55 8.71 -8.59 -17.44
C ARG A 55 8.74 -7.90 -16.07
N VAL A 56 8.36 -6.63 -16.02
CA VAL A 56 8.35 -5.86 -14.77
C VAL A 56 7.38 -6.47 -13.76
N LEU A 57 6.16 -6.80 -14.20
CA LEU A 57 5.20 -7.49 -13.34
C LEU A 57 5.76 -8.82 -12.80
N LEU A 58 6.35 -9.64 -13.67
CA LEU A 58 6.94 -10.93 -13.26
C LEU A 58 8.11 -10.76 -12.28
N ASP A 59 8.99 -9.78 -12.51
CA ASP A 59 10.15 -9.51 -11.66
C ASP A 59 9.72 -9.00 -10.27
N GLU A 60 8.64 -8.21 -10.19
CA GLU A 60 8.07 -7.75 -8.92
C GLU A 60 7.31 -8.86 -8.17
N GLU A 61 6.51 -9.65 -8.87
CA GLU A 61 5.82 -10.81 -8.28
C GLU A 61 6.80 -11.87 -7.75
N ALA A 62 7.97 -12.01 -8.38
CA ALA A 62 9.03 -12.88 -7.88
C ALA A 62 9.52 -12.47 -6.47
N LYS A 63 9.48 -11.18 -6.13
CA LYS A 63 9.82 -10.69 -4.77
C LYS A 63 8.81 -11.14 -3.72
N LEU A 64 7.59 -11.50 -4.13
CA LEU A 64 6.49 -11.91 -3.27
C LEU A 64 6.42 -13.44 -3.04
N VAL A 65 7.19 -14.25 -3.77
CA VAL A 65 7.12 -15.73 -3.72
C VAL A 65 7.39 -16.31 -2.32
N GLY A 66 8.15 -15.60 -1.49
CA GLY A 66 8.44 -15.98 -0.10
C GLY A 66 7.70 -15.13 0.94
N PHE A 67 6.86 -14.18 0.52
CA PHE A 67 6.14 -13.32 1.43
C PHE A 67 4.92 -14.05 1.99
N VAL A 68 4.97 -14.33 3.30
CA VAL A 68 3.85 -14.93 4.03
C VAL A 68 3.25 -13.87 4.92
N ASP A 69 2.04 -13.45 4.57
CA ASP A 69 1.28 -12.46 5.32
C ASP A 69 0.07 -13.16 5.95
N THR A 70 0.16 -13.47 7.24
CA THR A 70 -0.94 -14.10 7.95
C THR A 70 -1.84 -13.03 8.58
N PRO A 71 -3.14 -13.31 8.76
CA PRO A 71 -4.04 -12.38 9.44
C PRO A 71 -3.54 -11.96 10.82
N GLU A 72 -2.87 -12.87 11.55
CA GLU A 72 -2.31 -12.59 12.88
C GLU A 72 -1.11 -11.64 12.81
N LEU A 73 -0.27 -11.73 11.77
CA LEU A 73 0.83 -10.78 11.55
C LEU A 73 0.31 -9.41 11.16
N LEU A 74 -0.75 -9.34 10.34
CA LEU A 74 -1.40 -8.09 10.00
C LEU A 74 -2.03 -7.45 11.24
N ALA A 75 -2.76 -8.22 12.06
CA ALA A 75 -3.33 -7.72 13.30
C ALA A 75 -2.26 -7.19 14.26
N ALA A 76 -1.15 -7.93 14.44
CA ALA A 76 -0.05 -7.48 15.30
C ALA A 76 0.65 -6.21 14.79
N ASP A 77 0.73 -6.03 13.46
CA ASP A 77 1.30 -4.82 12.88
C ASP A 77 0.39 -3.60 13.08
N LEU A 78 -0.94 -3.79 12.99
CA LEU A 78 -1.94 -2.75 13.20
C LEU A 78 -2.07 -2.38 14.69
N ASP A 79 -2.08 -3.37 15.59
CA ASP A 79 -2.13 -3.12 17.05
C ASP A 79 -0.91 -2.30 17.52
N PHE A 80 0.25 -2.48 16.88
CA PHE A 80 1.45 -1.68 17.19
C PHE A 80 1.31 -0.21 16.75
N GLU A 81 0.59 0.07 15.65
CA GLU A 81 0.30 1.45 15.22
C GLU A 81 -0.62 2.14 16.24
N ASP A 82 -1.67 1.45 16.70
CA ASP A 82 -2.57 1.96 17.74
C ASP A 82 -1.86 2.23 19.08
N ASP A 83 -0.96 1.32 19.52
CA ASP A 83 -0.19 1.49 20.77
C ASP A 83 0.83 2.66 20.70
N ALA A 84 1.37 2.95 19.50
CA ALA A 84 2.29 4.07 19.29
C ALA A 84 1.56 5.43 19.36
N ASP A 85 0.34 5.49 18.83
CA ASP A 85 -0.50 6.70 18.85
C ASP A 85 -1.04 7.02 20.27
N GLU A 86 -1.23 5.99 21.11
CA GLU A 86 -1.63 6.17 22.52
C GLU A 86 -0.51 6.71 23.43
N GLU A 87 0.78 6.43 23.14
CA GLU A 87 1.91 6.94 23.94
C GLU A 87 2.25 8.42 23.68
N ASP A 88 1.95 8.95 22.49
CA ASP A 88 2.19 10.37 22.13
C ASP A 88 1.00 11.30 22.48
N SER A 89 -0.13 10.75 22.93
CA SER A 89 -1.32 11.54 23.34
C SER A 89 -1.18 12.31 24.67
N ALA A 90 0.02 12.35 25.26
CA ALA A 90 0.33 13.16 26.45
C ALA A 90 0.87 14.57 26.10
N GLY A 91 0.23 15.24 25.14
CA GLY A 91 0.23 16.70 25.08
C GLY A 91 1.07 17.35 23.97
N ASP A 92 0.73 17.08 22.72
CA ASP A 92 1.03 18.01 21.63
C ASP A 92 -0.23 18.34 20.83
N GLU A 93 -0.30 19.59 20.37
CA GLU A 93 -1.38 20.10 19.52
C GLU A 93 -1.56 19.17 18.32
N TYR A 94 -2.80 18.76 18.04
CA TYR A 94 -3.22 18.09 16.79
C TYR A 94 -2.47 18.73 15.60
N SER A 95 -1.41 18.08 15.14
CA SER A 95 -0.79 18.41 13.87
C SER A 95 -1.67 17.76 12.80
N PRO A 96 -2.28 18.51 11.88
CA PRO A 96 -3.10 17.93 10.82
C PRO A 96 -2.30 17.10 9.78
N ASP A 97 -1.01 16.87 10.04
CA ASP A 97 -0.07 16.10 9.22
C ASP A 97 0.21 14.71 9.84
N ASP A 98 -0.72 14.13 10.61
CA ASP A 98 -0.78 12.67 10.75
C ASP A 98 -1.13 12.10 9.37
N ASP A 99 -0.09 11.94 8.57
CA ASP A 99 -0.09 11.55 7.16
C ASP A 99 -0.66 10.14 7.03
N ASP A 100 -1.99 10.03 6.95
CA ASP A 100 -2.63 8.87 6.36
C ASP A 100 -2.05 8.71 4.93
N ALA A 101 -1.14 7.75 4.78
CA ALA A 101 -0.38 7.53 3.56
C ALA A 101 -1.29 7.09 2.39
N TRP A 102 -2.50 6.63 2.70
CA TRP A 102 -3.47 6.15 1.73
C TRP A 102 -4.00 7.24 0.80
N PRO A 103 -4.49 8.41 1.28
CA PRO A 103 -4.80 9.56 0.43
C PRO A 103 -3.66 10.02 -0.50
N LEU A 104 -2.40 9.90 -0.07
CA LEU A 104 -1.25 10.25 -0.91
C LEU A 104 -1.02 9.21 -2.01
N LEU A 105 -1.15 7.92 -1.68
CA LEU A 105 -1.12 6.81 -2.63
C LEU A 105 -2.23 6.91 -3.68
N ASP A 106 -3.45 7.28 -3.29
CA ASP A 106 -4.57 7.46 -4.22
C ASP A 106 -4.33 8.65 -5.17
N ARG A 107 -3.85 9.80 -4.65
CA ARG A 107 -3.49 10.95 -5.50
C ARG A 107 -2.37 10.61 -6.48
N GLU A 108 -1.40 9.82 -6.04
CA GLU A 108 -0.30 9.36 -6.88
C GLU A 108 -0.80 8.40 -7.96
N ALA A 109 -1.70 7.48 -7.62
CA ALA A 109 -2.35 6.59 -8.57
C ALA A 109 -3.13 7.38 -9.64
N ASP A 110 -3.88 8.40 -9.24
CA ASP A 110 -4.60 9.29 -10.17
C ASP A 110 -3.63 10.05 -11.09
N ARG A 111 -2.53 10.59 -10.53
CA ARG A 111 -1.49 11.29 -11.29
C ARG A 111 -0.84 10.38 -12.33
N LEU A 112 -0.52 9.14 -11.96
CA LEU A 112 0.06 8.13 -12.85
C LEU A 112 -0.95 7.65 -13.90
N GLY A 113 -2.25 7.67 -13.57
CA GLY A 113 -3.32 7.23 -14.45
C GLY A 113 -3.75 8.24 -15.51
N GLN A 114 -3.61 9.54 -15.23
CA GLN A 114 -4.06 10.62 -16.10
C GLN A 114 -3.64 10.50 -17.59
N PRO A 115 -2.41 10.06 -17.94
CA PRO A 115 -2.01 9.88 -19.34
C PRO A 115 -2.80 8.81 -20.10
N PHE A 116 -3.44 7.87 -19.40
CA PHE A 116 -4.12 6.70 -19.99
C PHE A 116 -5.64 6.88 -20.14
N LEU A 117 -6.18 8.03 -19.76
CA LEU A 117 -7.62 8.35 -19.88
C LEU A 117 -8.12 8.39 -21.33
N ASP A 118 -7.22 8.59 -22.28
CA ASP A 118 -7.50 8.52 -23.71
C ASP A 118 -7.60 7.08 -24.25
N GLY A 119 -7.40 6.08 -23.38
CA GLY A 119 -7.40 4.66 -23.74
C GLY A 119 -6.05 4.17 -24.31
N SER A 120 -5.01 4.99 -24.25
CA SER A 120 -3.64 4.57 -24.55
C SER A 120 -3.17 3.45 -23.62
N ARG A 121 -2.11 2.76 -24.03
CA ARG A 121 -1.55 1.60 -23.32
C ARG A 121 -0.06 1.85 -23.03
N PRO A 122 0.43 1.43 -21.86
CA PRO A 122 1.84 1.51 -21.52
C PRO A 122 2.65 0.51 -22.37
N ASP A 123 3.97 0.69 -22.43
CA ASP A 123 4.86 -0.34 -22.94
C ASP A 123 4.97 -1.47 -21.92
N PHE A 124 4.12 -2.50 -22.02
CA PHE A 124 4.12 -3.61 -21.07
C PHE A 124 5.48 -4.31 -20.90
N LYS A 125 6.40 -4.21 -21.87
CA LYS A 125 7.72 -4.83 -21.80
C LYS A 125 8.76 -3.98 -21.07
N ARG A 126 8.60 -2.65 -21.04
CA ARG A 126 9.65 -1.71 -20.59
C ARG A 126 9.16 -0.62 -19.64
N GLY A 127 7.85 -0.43 -19.52
CA GLY A 127 7.22 0.55 -18.64
C GLY A 127 7.55 0.24 -17.19
N SER A 128 7.62 1.29 -16.38
CA SER A 128 7.87 1.13 -14.94
C SER A 128 6.67 0.49 -14.25
N LEU A 129 6.88 -0.02 -13.03
CA LEU A 129 5.77 -0.52 -12.21
C LEU A 129 4.70 0.56 -12.00
N ASP A 130 5.14 1.79 -11.72
CA ASP A 130 4.26 2.97 -11.53
C ASP A 130 3.43 3.28 -12.78
N GLU A 131 4.04 3.17 -13.97
CA GLU A 131 3.35 3.38 -15.24
C GLU A 131 2.28 2.30 -15.47
N LEU A 132 2.63 1.04 -15.21
CA LEU A 132 1.68 -0.07 -15.30
C LEU A 132 0.55 0.05 -14.28
N TRP A 133 0.87 0.48 -13.05
CA TRP A 133 -0.11 0.66 -11.99
C TRP A 133 -1.05 1.82 -12.29
N GLY A 134 -0.53 2.97 -12.72
CA GLY A 134 -1.32 4.12 -13.17
C GLY A 134 -2.28 3.73 -14.30
N TRP A 135 -1.80 2.99 -15.29
CA TRP A 135 -2.67 2.46 -16.34
C TRP A 135 -3.74 1.52 -15.76
N ALA A 136 -3.38 0.62 -14.86
CA ALA A 136 -4.26 -0.39 -14.28
C ALA A 136 -5.41 0.25 -13.48
N VAL A 137 -5.12 1.20 -12.60
CA VAL A 137 -6.14 1.90 -11.79
C VAL A 137 -7.11 2.69 -12.69
N THR A 138 -6.63 3.23 -13.80
CA THR A 138 -7.44 3.97 -14.77
C THR A 138 -8.44 3.08 -15.49
N GLN A 139 -8.18 1.78 -15.59
CA GLN A 139 -9.07 0.86 -16.30
C GLN A 139 -10.47 0.82 -15.66
N TYR A 140 -10.58 0.94 -14.33
CA TYR A 140 -11.86 1.00 -13.62
C TYR A 140 -12.71 2.19 -14.04
N SER A 141 -12.09 3.34 -14.34
CA SER A 141 -12.77 4.57 -14.78
C SER A 141 -13.21 4.53 -16.24
N LEU A 142 -12.66 3.62 -17.06
CA LEU A 142 -12.95 3.49 -18.50
C LEU A 142 -14.07 2.47 -18.80
N VAL A 143 -14.76 1.97 -17.78
CA VAL A 143 -15.95 1.11 -17.92
C VAL A 143 -17.14 1.96 -18.41
N PRO A 144 -17.88 1.53 -19.45
CA PRO A 144 -19.11 2.22 -19.84
C PRO A 144 -20.23 1.87 -18.84
N ALA A 145 -20.34 2.58 -17.71
CA ALA A 145 -21.59 2.73 -16.94
C ALA A 145 -21.55 3.69 -15.73
N ILE A 146 -20.39 4.06 -15.18
CA ILE A 146 -20.34 4.96 -14.01
C ILE A 146 -19.32 6.07 -14.30
N PRO A 147 -19.74 7.35 -14.38
CA PRO A 147 -18.81 8.46 -14.43
C PRO A 147 -17.94 8.42 -13.18
N TYR A 148 -16.65 8.10 -13.34
CA TYR A 148 -15.67 8.23 -12.27
C TYR A 148 -15.24 9.70 -12.22
N ASP A 149 -15.56 10.38 -11.12
CA ASP A 149 -15.17 11.78 -10.92
C ASP A 149 -13.80 11.83 -10.23
N PHE A 150 -12.76 12.12 -11.01
CA PHE A 150 -11.40 12.30 -10.50
C PHE A 150 -11.27 13.46 -9.49
N ALA A 151 -12.21 14.41 -9.47
CA ALA A 151 -12.23 15.46 -8.45
C ALA A 151 -12.75 14.96 -7.09
N ALA A 152 -13.46 13.82 -7.06
CA ALA A 152 -14.06 13.24 -5.85
C ALA A 152 -13.20 12.18 -5.16
N GLY A 153 -12.12 11.70 -5.79
CA GLY A 153 -11.27 10.63 -5.27
C GLY A 153 -11.95 9.24 -5.29
N ARG A 154 -11.22 8.19 -4.89
CA ARG A 154 -11.72 6.82 -4.83
C ARG A 154 -12.67 6.67 -3.62
N VAL A 155 -13.93 6.28 -3.87
CA VAL A 155 -14.83 5.82 -2.80
C VAL A 155 -14.38 4.41 -2.42
N GLY A 156 -13.77 4.28 -1.24
CA GLY A 156 -13.30 3.00 -0.73
C GLY A 156 -14.47 2.06 -0.40
N PRO A 157 -14.22 0.74 -0.27
CA PRO A 157 -15.25 -0.22 0.19
C PRO A 157 -15.78 0.05 1.60
N HIS A 158 -15.25 1.06 2.31
CA HIS A 158 -15.66 1.45 3.67
C HIS A 158 -16.77 2.50 3.74
N ASP A 159 -17.16 3.14 2.62
CA ASP A 159 -18.20 4.18 2.65
C ASP A 159 -19.65 3.64 2.69
N GLY A 160 -19.79 2.32 2.87
CA GLY A 160 -21.07 1.62 2.92
C GLY A 160 -21.71 1.49 4.32
N ALA A 161 -21.27 2.23 5.34
CA ALA A 161 -21.79 2.06 6.70
C ALA A 161 -21.93 3.36 7.51
N ALA A 162 -22.62 4.37 7.00
CA ALA A 162 -23.17 5.42 7.86
C ALA A 162 -24.38 6.13 7.23
N SER A 163 -25.55 5.48 7.27
CA SER A 163 -26.86 6.17 7.26
C SER A 163 -27.96 5.21 7.70
N SER A 164 -28.16 5.13 9.01
CA SER A 164 -29.43 4.73 9.63
C SER A 164 -29.44 5.17 11.09
N SER A 165 -29.78 6.44 11.33
CA SER A 165 -30.69 6.94 12.38
C SER A 165 -30.73 8.46 12.37
#